data_AF-A0A3P8M2D8-F1
#
_entry.id   AF-A0A3P8M2D8-F1
#
_cell.length_a   1.000
_cell.length_b   1.000
_cell.length_c   1.000
_cell.angle_alpha   90.00
_cell.angle_beta   90.00
_cell.angle_gamma   90.00
#
_symmetry.space_group_name_H-M   'P 1'
#
loop_
_entity.id
_entity.type
_entity.pdbx_description
1 polymer ?
#
loop_
_entity_poly.entity_id
_entity_poly.type
_entity_poly.pdbx_seq_one_letter_code
_entity_poly.pdbx_strand_id
1 'polypeptide(L)'
;MSSPGFSSAENIVLLFSEHNNWLQKLLRRRLGNASDAADLAQDVFLRLLIKPRSFDTLAGARAYLGSMAQGMCIDLWRRKEIERVWLETLAAQPLSTAVSAEHCAIVLETLFQVDAMLQALPENVRAAFLMSQIGRADVRENRR
;
A
#
# COMPACT_ATOMS: atom_id res chain seq x y z
N MET A 1 41.86 -8.18 -27.04
CA MET A 1 41.82 -8.53 -25.61
C MET A 1 40.41 -8.29 -25.14
N SER A 2 39.58 -9.34 -25.07
CA SER A 2 38.18 -9.21 -24.66
C SER A 2 38.13 -9.16 -23.14
N SER A 3 37.73 -8.02 -22.58
CA SER A 3 37.37 -7.92 -21.17
C SER A 3 36.28 -8.95 -20.87
N PRO A 4 36.36 -9.74 -19.79
CA PRO A 4 35.31 -10.68 -19.46
C PRO A 4 34.08 -9.87 -19.06
N GLY A 5 33.09 -9.78 -19.95
CA GLY A 5 31.78 -9.23 -19.60
C GLY A 5 31.16 -10.07 -18.50
N PHE A 6 30.87 -9.47 -17.35
CA PHE A 6 30.33 -10.15 -16.18
C PHE A 6 28.84 -10.51 -16.41
N SER A 7 28.54 -11.61 -17.11
CA SER A 7 27.16 -11.96 -17.53
C SER A 7 26.64 -13.32 -17.01
N SER A 8 27.32 -13.97 -16.08
CA SER A 8 26.92 -15.29 -15.56
C SER A 8 26.46 -15.25 -14.10
N ALA A 9 25.62 -16.21 -13.68
CA ALA A 9 25.14 -16.34 -12.30
C ALA A 9 26.29 -16.46 -11.28
N GLU A 10 27.41 -17.08 -11.66
CA GLU A 10 28.64 -17.14 -10.86
C GLU A 10 29.23 -15.74 -10.55
N ASN A 11 29.07 -14.78 -11.46
CA ASN A 11 29.52 -13.40 -11.23
C ASN A 11 28.62 -12.63 -10.26
N ILE A 12 27.34 -13.00 -10.16
CA ILE A 12 26.43 -12.40 -9.17
C ILE A 12 26.82 -12.85 -7.76
N VAL A 13 27.28 -14.09 -7.59
CA VAL A 13 27.82 -14.58 -6.31
C VAL A 13 29.05 -13.76 -5.89
N LEU A 14 29.96 -13.47 -6.83
CA LEU A 14 31.13 -12.62 -6.58
C LEU A 14 30.73 -11.17 -6.23
N LEU A 15 29.79 -10.59 -6.97
CA LEU A 15 29.26 -9.24 -6.67
C LEU A 15 28.57 -9.21 -5.30
N PHE A 16 27.86 -10.28 -4.94
CA PHE A 16 27.24 -10.41 -3.63
C PHE A 16 28.29 -10.46 -2.52
N SER A 17 29.29 -11.33 -2.62
CA SER A 17 30.34 -11.43 -1.59
C SER A 17 31.13 -10.12 -1.43
N GLU A 18 31.41 -9.43 -2.53
CA GLU A 18 32.22 -8.19 -2.54
C GLU A 18 31.43 -6.94 -2.10
N HIS A 19 30.14 -6.85 -2.44
CA HIS A 19 29.40 -5.58 -2.28
C HIS A 19 28.25 -5.63 -1.27
N ASN A 20 27.80 -6.80 -0.83
CA ASN A 20 26.70 -6.90 0.14
C ASN A 20 27.03 -6.18 1.47
N ASN A 21 28.23 -6.38 2.02
CA ASN A 21 28.66 -5.71 3.26
C ASN A 21 28.72 -4.19 3.13
N TRP A 22 29.21 -3.68 2.00
CA TRP A 22 29.24 -2.25 1.74
C TRP A 22 27.82 -1.68 1.57
N LEU A 23 26.98 -2.38 0.81
CA LEU A 23 25.62 -1.96 0.50
C LEU A 23 24.76 -1.93 1.78
N GLN A 24 24.86 -2.95 2.63
CA GLN A 24 24.19 -2.97 3.92
C GLN A 24 24.66 -1.82 4.82
N LYS A 25 25.96 -1.51 4.87
CA LYS A 25 26.48 -0.37 5.63
C LYS A 25 25.97 0.97 5.08
N LEU A 26 25.89 1.12 3.75
CA LEU A 26 25.33 2.30 3.10
C LEU A 26 23.85 2.46 3.45
N LEU A 27 23.06 1.39 3.33
CA LEU A 27 21.63 1.37 3.63
C LEU A 27 21.35 1.61 5.12
N ARG A 28 22.12 1.02 6.03
CA ARG A 28 22.01 1.26 7.47
C ARG A 28 22.19 2.74 7.82
N ARG A 29 23.19 3.41 7.22
CA ARG A 29 23.40 4.86 7.42
C ARG A 29 22.24 5.71 6.89
N ARG A 30 21.51 5.23 5.88
CA ARG A 30 20.38 5.96 5.27
C ARG A 30 19.04 5.69 5.95
N LEU A 31 18.83 4.48 6.44
CA LEU A 31 17.55 4.02 6.99
C LEU A 31 17.51 4.07 8.51
N GLY A 32 18.66 4.04 9.18
CA GLY A 32 18.74 3.99 10.65
C GLY A 32 18.28 2.65 11.26
N ASN A 33 17.80 1.70 10.45
CA ASN A 33 17.32 0.39 10.88
C ASN A 33 18.14 -0.72 10.21
N ALA A 34 18.57 -1.70 11.00
CA ALA A 34 19.40 -2.81 10.55
C ALA A 34 18.63 -3.87 9.75
N SER A 35 17.35 -4.11 10.08
CA SER A 35 16.47 -5.06 9.40
C SER A 35 16.10 -4.52 8.02
N ASP A 36 15.56 -3.30 7.96
CA ASP A 36 15.17 -2.66 6.68
C ASP A 36 16.35 -2.60 5.70
N ALA A 37 17.56 -2.35 6.22
CA ALA A 37 18.77 -2.32 5.41
C ALA A 37 19.20 -3.70 4.89
N ALA A 38 18.99 -4.77 5.65
CA ALA A 38 19.27 -6.13 5.21
C ALA A 38 18.26 -6.56 4.13
N ASP A 39 16.98 -6.28 4.35
CA ASP A 39 15.90 -6.59 3.41
C ASP A 39 16.10 -5.87 2.08
N LEU A 40 16.37 -4.56 2.11
CA LEU A 40 16.65 -3.78 0.90
C LEU A 40 17.92 -4.23 0.18
N ALA A 41 18.98 -4.60 0.91
CA ALA A 41 20.19 -5.13 0.28
C ALA A 41 19.89 -6.42 -0.46
N GLN A 42 19.12 -7.32 0.15
CA GLN A 42 18.71 -8.58 -0.46
C GLN A 42 17.84 -8.34 -1.71
N ASP A 43 16.86 -7.44 -1.63
CA ASP A 43 16.00 -7.09 -2.76
C ASP A 43 16.79 -6.54 -3.97
N VAL A 44 17.85 -5.76 -3.73
CA VAL A 44 18.73 -5.26 -4.80
C VAL A 44 19.38 -6.43 -5.55
N PHE A 45 19.90 -7.42 -4.83
CA PHE A 45 20.51 -8.60 -5.46
C PHE A 45 19.48 -9.52 -6.09
N LEU A 46 18.29 -9.69 -5.51
CA LEU A 46 17.18 -10.42 -6.12
C LEU A 46 16.75 -9.79 -7.45
N ARG A 47 16.67 -8.45 -7.52
CA ARG A 47 16.38 -7.75 -8.77
C ARG A 47 17.46 -7.98 -9.82
N LEU A 48 18.73 -8.03 -9.41
CA LEU A 48 19.84 -8.36 -10.31
C LEU A 48 19.80 -9.82 -10.78
N LEU A 49 19.33 -10.76 -9.95
CA LEU A 49 19.13 -12.15 -10.35
C LEU A 49 17.97 -12.30 -11.36
N ILE A 50 16.86 -11.60 -11.14
CA ILE A 50 15.68 -11.64 -12.02
C ILE A 50 15.97 -10.95 -13.36
N LYS A 51 16.73 -9.85 -13.34
CA LYS A 51 17.16 -9.11 -14.54
C LYS A 51 18.68 -8.97 -14.53
N PRO A 52 19.40 -10.01 -14.98
CA PRO A 52 20.85 -9.99 -15.06
C PRO A 52 21.33 -8.82 -15.92
N ARG A 53 22.40 -8.17 -15.45
CA ARG A 53 23.02 -7.07 -16.16
C ARG A 53 24.52 -7.28 -16.17
N SER A 54 25.13 -7.09 -17.33
CA SER A 54 26.58 -7.08 -17.46
C SER A 54 27.14 -5.73 -17.04
N PHE A 55 28.24 -5.78 -16.30
CA PHE A 55 29.03 -4.60 -15.97
C PHE A 55 30.41 -4.77 -16.59
N ASP A 56 31.05 -3.66 -16.96
CA ASP A 56 32.42 -3.70 -17.50
C ASP A 56 33.46 -3.64 -16.37
N THR A 57 33.08 -3.11 -15.19
CA THR A 57 33.94 -2.95 -14.02
C THR A 57 33.18 -3.16 -12.71
N LEU A 58 33.88 -3.58 -11.65
CA LEU A 58 33.33 -3.62 -10.29
C LEU A 58 32.87 -2.24 -9.79
N ALA A 59 33.58 -1.17 -10.18
CA ALA A 59 33.18 0.20 -9.86
C ALA A 59 31.84 0.58 -10.51
N GLY A 60 31.62 0.19 -11.77
CA GLY A 60 30.35 0.38 -12.46
C GLY A 60 29.20 -0.40 -11.82
N ALA A 61 29.45 -1.65 -11.41
CA ALA A 61 28.49 -2.44 -10.66
C ALA A 61 28.10 -1.77 -9.34
N ARG A 62 29.10 -1.31 -8.57
CA ARG A 62 28.88 -0.62 -7.29
C ARG A 62 28.08 0.68 -7.46
N ALA A 63 28.37 1.48 -8.48
CA ALA A 63 27.62 2.70 -8.78
C ALA A 63 26.16 2.38 -9.12
N TYR A 64 25.92 1.36 -9.94
CA TYR A 64 24.57 0.92 -10.29
C TYR A 64 23.78 0.41 -9.07
N LEU A 65 24.38 -0.45 -8.24
CA LEU A 65 23.77 -0.96 -7.02
C LEU A 65 23.42 0.19 -6.05
N GLY A 66 24.30 1.18 -5.92
CA GLY A 66 24.06 2.37 -5.11
C GLY A 66 22.87 3.19 -5.60
N SER A 67 22.77 3.44 -6.91
CA SER A 67 21.65 4.17 -7.51
C SER A 67 20.33 3.42 -7.37
N MET A 68 20.33 2.10 -7.59
CA MET A 68 19.15 1.26 -7.39
C MET A 68 18.69 1.30 -5.94
N ALA A 69 19.61 1.08 -5.00
CA ALA A 69 19.33 1.11 -3.58
C ALA A 69 18.80 2.48 -3.11
N GLN A 70 19.29 3.58 -3.68
CA GLN A 70 18.79 4.92 -3.38
C GLN A 70 17.31 5.07 -3.79
N GLY A 71 16.95 4.64 -5.00
CA GLY A 71 15.55 4.67 -5.45
C GLY A 71 14.65 3.84 -4.52
N MET A 72 15.11 2.65 -4.14
CA MET A 72 14.36 1.78 -3.25
C MET A 72 14.21 2.33 -1.82
N CYS A 73 15.22 3.03 -1.30
CA CYS A 73 15.08 3.77 -0.04
C CYS A 73 13.98 4.82 -0.11
N ILE A 74 13.94 5.62 -1.18
CA ILE A 74 12.92 6.65 -1.37
C ILE A 74 11.52 6.02 -1.40
N ASP A 75 11.37 4.91 -2.11
CA ASP A 75 10.11 4.17 -2.17
C ASP A 75 9.68 3.63 -0.79
N LEU A 76 10.62 3.08 -0.01
CA LEU A 76 10.35 2.61 1.35
C LEU A 76 9.92 3.77 2.26
N TRP A 77 10.63 4.89 2.22
CA TRP A 77 10.28 6.09 2.99
C TRP A 77 8.89 6.61 2.63
N ARG A 78 8.56 6.67 1.34
CA ARG A 78 7.24 7.09 0.87
C ARG A 78 6.13 6.16 1.39
N ARG A 79 6.36 4.85 1.38
CA ARG A 79 5.41 3.86 1.93
C ARG A 79 5.21 4.04 3.45
N LYS A 80 6.30 4.20 4.21
CA LYS A 80 6.25 4.41 5.66
C LYS A 80 5.54 5.73 6.03
N GLU A 81 5.72 6.78 5.24
CA GLU A 81 5.03 8.05 5.49
C GLU A 81 3.52 7.92 5.29
N ILE A 82 3.08 7.22 4.23
CA ILE A 82 1.65 6.94 4.01
C ILE A 82 1.08 6.11 5.15
N GLU A 83 1.79 5.07 5.57
CA GLU A 83 1.38 4.22 6.70
C GLU A 83 1.28 5.04 8.00
N ARG A 84 2.23 5.94 8.26
CA ARG A 84 2.21 6.81 9.43
C ARG A 84 0.99 7.72 9.41
N VAL A 85 0.74 8.41 8.31
CA VAL A 85 -0.43 9.31 8.17
C VAL A 85 -1.74 8.53 8.32
N TRP A 86 -1.81 7.32 7.77
CA TRP A 86 -2.97 6.45 7.92
C TRP A 86 -3.19 6.05 9.39
N LEU A 87 -2.14 5.61 10.09
CA LEU A 87 -2.22 5.26 11.51
C LEU A 87 -2.56 6.47 12.39
N GLU A 88 -2.01 7.65 12.09
CA GLU A 88 -2.36 8.91 12.74
C GLU A 88 -3.84 9.24 12.51
N THR A 89 -4.35 9.04 11.30
CA THR A 89 -5.77 9.26 10.97
C THR A 89 -6.67 8.29 11.75
N LEU A 90 -6.29 7.01 11.82
CA LEU A 90 -7.02 6.00 12.60
C LEU A 90 -7.00 6.31 14.10
N ALA A 91 -5.86 6.74 14.64
CA ALA A 91 -5.73 7.10 16.05
C ALA A 91 -6.49 8.38 16.42
N ALA A 92 -6.63 9.31 15.46
CA ALA A 92 -7.38 10.55 15.62
C ALA A 92 -8.89 10.38 15.40
N GLN A 93 -9.34 9.27 14.82
CA GLN A 93 -10.76 8.96 14.79
C GLN A 93 -11.23 8.74 16.24
N PRO A 94 -12.33 9.38 16.67
CA PRO A 94 -13.01 8.95 17.88
C PRO A 94 -13.25 7.46 17.72
N LEU A 95 -12.94 6.64 18.74
CA LEU A 95 -13.37 5.25 18.80
C LEU A 95 -14.77 5.21 18.20
N SER A 96 -14.91 4.61 17.02
CA SER A 96 -16.22 4.37 16.44
C SER A 96 -16.95 3.67 17.57
N THR A 97 -17.89 4.38 18.21
CA THR A 97 -18.78 3.75 19.14
C THR A 97 -19.52 2.77 18.24
N ALA A 98 -19.03 1.53 18.19
CA ALA A 98 -19.68 0.49 17.44
C ALA A 98 -21.11 0.54 17.94
N VAL A 99 -22.03 0.86 17.02
CA VAL A 99 -23.45 0.89 17.35
C VAL A 99 -23.74 -0.45 18.00
N SER A 100 -24.25 -0.44 19.23
CA SER A 100 -24.37 -1.68 20.01
C SER A 100 -25.18 -2.71 19.22
N ALA A 101 -24.94 -4.00 19.46
CA ALA A 101 -25.66 -5.05 18.75
C ALA A 101 -27.18 -4.89 18.89
N GLU A 102 -27.65 -4.44 20.06
CA GLU A 102 -29.03 -4.13 20.35
C GLU A 102 -29.54 -2.93 19.53
N HIS A 103 -28.74 -1.86 19.42
CA HIS A 103 -29.14 -0.70 18.63
C HIS A 103 -29.16 -1.01 17.13
N CYS A 104 -28.22 -1.82 16.64
CA CYS A 104 -28.25 -2.37 15.28
C CYS A 104 -29.49 -3.22 15.05
N ALA A 105 -29.87 -4.07 16.00
CA ALA A 105 -31.08 -4.88 15.92
C ALA A 105 -32.35 -4.01 15.87
N ILE A 106 -32.44 -2.95 16.67
CA ILE A 106 -33.55 -1.99 16.64
C ILE A 106 -33.63 -1.29 15.28
N VAL A 107 -32.51 -0.83 14.72
CA VAL A 107 -32.48 -0.19 13.40
C VAL A 107 -32.93 -1.18 12.31
N LEU A 108 -32.47 -2.42 12.36
CA LEU A 108 -32.88 -3.43 11.37
C LEU A 108 -34.35 -3.81 11.51
N GLU A 109 -34.84 -4.02 12.74
CA GLU A 109 -36.24 -4.32 13.01
C GLU A 109 -37.15 -3.19 12.54
N THR A 110 -36.81 -1.94 12.83
CA THR A 110 -37.58 -0.77 12.37
C THR A 110 -37.59 -0.66 10.85
N LEU A 111 -36.47 -0.97 10.17
CA LEU A 111 -36.42 -1.03 8.70
C LEU A 111 -37.33 -2.14 8.14
N PHE A 112 -37.34 -3.34 8.74
CA PHE A 112 -38.23 -4.41 8.32
C PHE A 112 -39.71 -4.08 8.56
N GLN A 113 -40.04 -3.40 9.65
CA GLN A 113 -41.41 -2.95 9.92
C GLN A 113 -41.86 -1.93 8.87
N VAL A 114 -41.00 -0.96 8.53
CA VAL A 114 -41.30 0.01 7.47
C VAL A 114 -41.49 -0.69 6.12
N ASP A 115 -40.63 -1.64 5.76
CA ASP A 115 -40.80 -2.41 4.53
C ASP A 115 -42.13 -3.17 4.51
N ALA A 116 -42.47 -3.87 5.59
CA ALA A 116 -43.75 -4.57 5.70
C ALA A 116 -44.96 -3.63 5.56
N MET A 117 -44.91 -2.44 6.17
CA MET A 117 -45.94 -1.40 6.02
C MET A 117 -46.06 -0.91 4.57
N LEU A 118 -44.93 -0.74 3.87
CA LEU A 118 -44.92 -0.38 2.46
C LEU A 118 -45.49 -1.51 1.58
N GLN A 119 -45.16 -2.77 1.87
CA GLN A 119 -45.67 -3.93 1.14
C GLN A 119 -47.19 -4.10 1.29
N ALA A 120 -47.76 -3.70 2.43
CA ALA A 120 -49.20 -3.72 2.68
C ALA A 120 -50.00 -2.66 1.91
N LEU A 121 -49.34 -1.65 1.32
CA LEU A 121 -50.01 -0.65 0.49
C LEU A 121 -50.36 -1.20 -0.91
N PRO A 122 -51.47 -0.76 -1.51
CA PRO A 122 -51.74 -0.99 -2.93
C PRO A 122 -50.58 -0.50 -3.80
N GLU A 123 -50.28 -1.24 -4.87
CA GLU A 123 -49.08 -1.05 -5.69
C GLU A 123 -48.93 0.38 -6.23
N ASN A 124 -50.02 0.99 -6.67
CA ASN A 124 -50.07 2.38 -7.14
C ASN A 124 -49.78 3.42 -6.04
N VAL A 125 -50.19 3.14 -4.80
CA VAL A 125 -49.94 4.01 -3.64
C VAL A 125 -48.48 3.88 -3.18
N ARG A 126 -47.96 2.65 -3.11
CA ARG A 126 -46.54 2.39 -2.80
C ARG A 126 -45.62 3.06 -3.82
N ALA A 127 -45.90 2.92 -5.13
CA ALA A 127 -45.10 3.51 -6.19
C ALA A 127 -45.08 5.05 -6.11
N ALA A 128 -46.24 5.69 -5.90
CA ALA A 128 -46.32 7.14 -5.74
C ALA A 128 -45.58 7.62 -4.48
N PHE A 129 -45.68 6.90 -3.37
CA PHE A 129 -44.97 7.22 -2.13
C PHE A 129 -43.45 7.14 -2.32
N LEU A 130 -42.93 6.05 -2.91
CA LEU A 130 -41.50 5.87 -3.16
C LEU A 130 -40.95 6.92 -4.12
N MET A 131 -41.66 7.24 -5.20
CA MET A 131 -41.27 8.31 -6.13
C MET A 131 -41.19 9.68 -5.43
N SER A 132 -42.10 9.96 -4.49
CA SER A 132 -42.10 11.23 -3.74
C SER A 132 -40.93 11.38 -2.75
N GLN A 133 -40.44 10.26 -2.20
CA GLN A 133 -39.38 10.23 -1.20
C GLN A 133 -37.98 10.13 -1.81
N ILE A 134 -37.82 9.35 -2.89
CA ILE A 134 -36.54 9.20 -3.61
C ILE A 134 -36.22 10.49 -4.38
N GLY A 135 -37.23 11.15 -4.97
CA GLY A 135 -37.05 12.45 -5.63
C GLY A 135 -36.72 13.63 -4.69
N ARG A 136 -36.87 13.45 -3.37
CA ARG A 136 -36.47 14.44 -2.36
C ARG A 136 -35.00 14.32 -1.92
N ALA A 137 -34.34 13.19 -2.19
CA ALA A 137 -32.94 12.99 -1.85
C ALA A 137 -31.98 13.77 -2.76
N ASP A 138 -32.39 14.09 -4.00
CA ASP A 138 -31.54 14.78 -4.98
C ASP A 138 -31.46 16.32 -4.80
N VAL A 139 -32.31 16.92 -3.98
CA VAL A 139 -32.40 18.40 -3.88
C VAL A 139 -31.57 18.98 -2.72
N ARG A 140 -30.89 18.15 -1.93
CA ARG A 140 -30.16 18.61 -0.73
C ARG A 140 -28.62 18.54 -0.78
N GLU A 141 -28.02 18.01 -1.84
CA GLU A 141 -26.56 17.81 -1.88
C GLU A 141 -25.78 18.77 -2.80
N ASN A 142 -26.39 19.85 -3.32
CA ASN A 142 -25.68 20.84 -4.13
C ASN A 142 -25.77 22.28 -3.58
N ARG A 143 -25.47 22.45 -2.28
CA ARG A 143 -25.01 23.71 -1.69
C ARG A 143 -24.24 23.41 -0.39
N ARG A 144 -22.96 23.07 -0.50
CA ARG A 144 -21.86 23.58 0.32
C ARG A 144 -20.55 23.39 -0.42
#